data_AF-A0A381W0H7-F1
#
_entry.id   AF-A0A381W0H7-F1
#
_cell.length_a   1.000
_cell.length_b   1.000
_cell.length_c   1.000
_cell.angle_alpha   90.00
_cell.angle_beta   90.00
_cell.angle_gamma   90.00
#
_symmetry.space_group_name_H-M   'P 1'
#
loop_
_entity.id
_entity.type
_entity.pdbx_description
1 polymer ?
#
loop_
_entity_poly.entity_id
_entity_poly.type
_entity_poly.pdbx_seq_one_letter_code
_entity_poly.pdbx_strand_id
1 'polypeptide(L)'
;MEMLKTLYKTVGVVFLLILTVLEGQSLTATGTGYGLTKDAATEQAKRDAVEQGLGAYMTSTTTVTATSIEDNIYSKAQGFVKSFKVTKESQGPDGNWEITIEAEVTDM
;
A
#
# COMPACT_ATOMS: atom_id res chain seq x y z
N MET A 1 -15.42 35.11 34.06
CA MET A 1 -15.51 33.66 34.35
C MET A 1 -16.03 32.86 33.17
N GLU A 2 -17.12 33.30 32.51
CA GLU A 2 -17.69 32.63 31.33
C GLU A 2 -16.71 32.50 30.16
N MET A 3 -15.99 33.56 29.78
CA MET A 3 -15.00 33.50 28.68
C MET A 3 -13.86 32.50 28.92
N LEU A 4 -13.42 32.34 30.16
CA LEU A 4 -12.34 31.40 30.50
C LEU A 4 -12.80 29.94 30.34
N LYS A 5 -14.06 29.66 30.68
CA LYS A 5 -14.67 28.33 30.48
C LYS A 5 -14.85 28.02 28.99
N THR A 6 -15.28 29.00 28.20
CA THR A 6 -15.40 28.85 26.74
C THR A 6 -14.05 28.58 26.09
N LEU A 7 -12.98 29.26 26.56
CA LEU A 7 -11.61 29.06 26.08
C LEU A 7 -11.07 27.66 26.39
N TYR A 8 -11.28 27.14 27.61
CA TYR A 8 -10.87 25.77 27.94
C TYR A 8 -11.63 24.73 27.12
N LYS A 9 -12.92 24.97 26.84
CA LYS A 9 -13.74 24.10 26.00
C LYS A 9 -13.23 24.08 24.56
N THR A 10 -12.93 25.23 23.97
CA THR A 10 -12.40 25.29 22.59
C THR A 10 -11.02 24.69 22.49
N VAL A 11 -10.12 24.92 23.45
CA VAL A 11 -8.80 24.27 23.49
C VAL A 11 -8.93 22.75 23.63
N GLY A 12 -9.84 22.26 24.47
CA GLY A 12 -10.10 20.83 24.61
C GLY A 12 -10.64 20.19 23.33
N VAL A 13 -11.54 20.87 22.61
CA VAL A 13 -12.07 20.39 21.33
C VAL A 13 -11.01 20.39 20.23
N VAL A 14 -10.16 21.42 20.18
CA VAL A 14 -9.05 21.49 19.21
C VAL A 14 -8.00 20.42 19.50
N PHE A 15 -7.68 20.17 20.77
CA PHE A 15 -6.76 19.10 21.16
C PHE A 15 -7.30 17.71 20.80
N LEU A 16 -8.60 17.47 20.99
CA LEU A 16 -9.25 16.22 20.60
C LEU A 16 -9.25 16.01 19.08
N LEU A 17 -9.41 17.08 18.29
CA LEU A 17 -9.34 17.03 16.82
C LEU A 17 -7.91 16.74 16.30
N ILE A 18 -6.87 17.16 17.02
CA ILE A 18 -5.47 16.90 16.64
C ILE A 18 -5.08 15.44 16.95
N LEU A 19 -5.73 14.79 17.92
CA LEU A 19 -5.49 13.38 18.24
C LEU A 19 -5.97 12.42 17.14
N THR A 20 -6.97 12.79 16.34
CA THR A 20 -7.53 11.89 15.31
C THR A 20 -6.73 11.86 14.01
N VAL A 21 -5.74 12.75 13.81
CA VAL A 21 -4.89 12.79 12.61
C VAL A 21 -3.60 11.95 12.73
N LEU A 22 -3.44 11.20 13.81
CA LEU A 22 -2.25 10.37 14.07
C LEU A 22 -2.38 8.90 13.62
N GLU A 23 -3.48 8.52 12.97
CA GLU A 23 -3.57 7.22 12.32
C GLU A 23 -2.81 7.30 10.99
N GLY A 24 -1.62 6.69 10.96
CA GLY A 24 -0.84 6.54 9.73
C GLY A 24 -1.70 5.92 8.65
N GLN A 25 -1.77 6.56 7.49
CA GLN A 25 -2.58 6.11 6.36
C GLN A 25 -1.97 4.84 5.75
N SER A 26 -2.22 3.69 6.36
CA SER A 26 -1.93 2.41 5.70
C SER A 26 -3.03 2.18 4.68
N LEU A 27 -2.67 2.12 3.41
CA LEU A 27 -3.62 1.82 2.34
C LEU A 27 -3.67 0.31 2.18
N THR A 28 -4.86 -0.29 2.23
CA THR A 28 -5.02 -1.69 1.84
C THR A 28 -5.30 -1.77 0.35
N ALA A 29 -4.55 -2.60 -0.35
CA ALA A 29 -4.64 -2.78 -1.80
C ALA A 29 -4.70 -4.26 -2.16
N THR A 30 -5.52 -4.59 -3.15
CA THR A 30 -5.62 -5.94 -3.69
C THR A 30 -4.66 -6.08 -4.86
N GLY A 31 -3.90 -7.17 -4.88
CA GLY A 31 -3.03 -7.50 -6.00
C GLY A 31 -3.17 -8.94 -6.45
N THR A 32 -3.09 -9.19 -7.74
CA THR A 32 -3.13 -10.53 -8.34
C THR A 32 -1.85 -10.81 -9.11
N GLY A 33 -1.30 -11.99 -8.93
CA GLY A 33 -0.05 -12.41 -9.57
C GLY A 33 -0.10 -13.84 -10.09
N TYR A 34 0.75 -14.09 -11.07
CA TYR A 34 0.82 -15.35 -11.82
C TYR A 34 2.25 -15.88 -11.82
N GLY A 35 2.43 -17.19 -11.75
CA GLY A 35 3.78 -17.74 -11.72
C GLY A 35 3.86 -19.24 -11.84
N LEU A 36 5.03 -19.73 -12.26
CA LEU A 36 5.32 -21.17 -12.29
C LEU A 36 5.34 -21.78 -10.88
N THR A 37 5.59 -20.97 -9.86
CA THR A 37 5.53 -21.35 -8.45
C THR A 37 4.62 -20.40 -7.69
N LYS A 38 4.10 -20.88 -6.55
CA LYS A 38 3.35 -20.07 -5.58
C LYS A 38 4.08 -18.81 -5.18
N ASP A 39 5.38 -18.93 -4.91
CA ASP A 39 6.21 -17.82 -4.46
C ASP A 39 6.37 -16.77 -5.57
N ALA A 40 6.58 -17.21 -6.82
CA ALA A 40 6.67 -16.31 -7.96
C ALA A 40 5.34 -15.55 -8.19
N ALA A 41 4.21 -16.25 -8.10
CA ALA A 41 2.88 -15.65 -8.19
C ALA A 41 2.62 -14.66 -7.04
N THR A 42 3.05 -15.00 -5.83
CA THR A 42 2.90 -14.13 -4.65
C THR A 42 3.75 -12.87 -4.75
N GLU A 43 4.99 -12.98 -5.21
CA GLU A 43 5.86 -11.81 -5.45
C GLU A 43 5.30 -10.89 -6.53
N GLN A 44 4.69 -11.45 -7.58
CA GLN A 44 3.99 -10.63 -8.57
C GLN A 44 2.75 -9.97 -7.99
N ALA A 45 1.96 -10.68 -7.17
CA ALA A 45 0.77 -10.14 -6.52
C ALA A 45 1.10 -8.97 -5.59
N LYS A 46 2.24 -9.01 -4.89
CA LYS A 46 2.75 -7.89 -4.08
C LYS A 46 3.03 -6.66 -4.92
N ARG A 47 3.68 -6.82 -6.08
CA ARG A 47 3.94 -5.69 -7.00
C ARG A 47 2.65 -5.07 -7.49
N ASP A 48 1.71 -5.90 -7.94
CA ASP A 48 0.39 -5.44 -8.40
C ASP A 48 -0.35 -4.69 -7.27
N ALA A 49 -0.32 -5.19 -6.03
CA ALA A 49 -0.95 -4.50 -4.90
C ALA A 49 -0.30 -3.13 -4.62
N VAL A 50 1.02 -3.01 -4.73
CA VAL A 50 1.72 -1.72 -4.60
C VAL A 50 1.35 -0.77 -5.72
N GLU A 51 1.24 -1.26 -6.96
CA GLU A 51 0.78 -0.45 -8.09
C GLU A 51 -0.68 0.02 -7.89
N GLN A 52 -1.56 -0.85 -7.39
CA GLN A 52 -2.96 -0.47 -7.10
C GLN A 52 -3.07 0.52 -5.94
N GLY A 53 -2.26 0.39 -4.89
CA GLY A 53 -2.34 1.25 -3.70
C GLY A 53 -1.54 2.55 -3.78
N LEU A 54 -0.36 2.53 -4.40
CA LEU A 54 0.59 3.67 -4.50
C LEU A 54 0.81 4.16 -5.94
N GLY A 55 0.19 3.57 -6.96
CA GLY A 55 0.51 3.82 -8.39
C GLY A 55 0.42 5.28 -8.86
N ALA A 56 -0.33 6.14 -8.16
CA ALA A 56 -0.37 7.58 -8.44
C ALA A 56 0.97 8.29 -8.10
N TYR A 57 1.76 7.78 -7.15
CA TYR A 57 3.04 8.36 -6.73
C TYR A 57 4.15 8.16 -7.79
N MET A 58 4.10 7.04 -8.52
CA MET A 58 5.03 6.75 -9.63
C MET A 58 4.83 7.67 -10.83
N THR A 59 3.60 8.09 -11.12
CA THR A 59 3.29 8.87 -12.34
C THR A 59 3.84 10.30 -12.28
N SER A 60 3.97 10.89 -11.09
CA SER A 60 4.31 12.32 -10.94
C SER A 60 5.82 12.64 -10.96
N THR A 61 6.70 11.63 -10.98
CA THR A 61 8.17 11.82 -10.84
C THR A 61 8.98 11.48 -12.09
N THR A 62 8.37 11.03 -13.19
CA THR A 62 9.13 10.41 -14.29
C THR A 62 9.82 11.42 -15.23
N THR A 63 11.11 11.68 -14.98
CA THR A 63 12.07 12.01 -16.05
C THR A 63 12.53 10.70 -16.69
N VAL A 64 12.19 10.50 -17.96
CA VAL A 64 12.32 9.23 -18.69
C VAL A 64 13.79 8.88 -18.94
N THR A 65 14.30 7.83 -18.30
CA THR A 65 15.46 7.06 -18.78
C THR A 65 15.10 5.58 -18.71
N ALA A 66 14.86 4.98 -19.88
CA ALA A 66 14.13 3.72 -20.04
C ALA A 66 14.75 2.50 -19.34
N THR A 67 16.02 2.54 -18.95
CA THR A 67 16.72 1.41 -18.32
C THR A 67 16.63 1.38 -16.80
N SER A 68 16.22 2.47 -16.15
CA SER A 68 16.20 2.58 -14.68
C SER A 68 14.79 2.50 -14.05
N ILE A 69 13.74 2.48 -14.88
CA ILE A 69 12.34 2.41 -14.41
C ILE A 69 12.03 1.00 -13.89
N GLU A 70 12.45 -0.04 -14.62
CA GLU A 70 12.16 -1.43 -14.29
C GLU A 70 12.81 -1.85 -12.96
N ASP A 71 14.10 -1.51 -12.78
CA ASP A 71 14.85 -1.86 -11.57
C ASP A 71 14.40 -1.10 -10.32
N ASN A 72 13.94 0.16 -10.46
CA ASN A 72 13.45 0.95 -9.32
C ASN A 72 12.08 0.47 -8.82
N ILE A 73 11.19 0.08 -9.73
CA ILE A 73 9.86 -0.43 -9.35
C ILE A 73 10.02 -1.77 -8.62
N TYR A 74 10.87 -2.67 -9.14
CA TYR A 74 11.07 -3.99 -8.53
C TYR A 74 11.69 -3.90 -7.13
N SER A 75 12.73 -3.08 -6.96
CA SER A 75 13.45 -2.93 -5.69
C SER A 75 12.63 -2.18 -4.64
N LYS A 76 11.78 -1.24 -5.04
CA LYS A 76 10.96 -0.46 -4.10
C LYS A 76 9.65 -1.16 -3.75
N ALA A 77 9.02 -1.89 -4.67
CA ALA A 77 7.75 -2.59 -4.41
C ALA A 77 7.82 -3.55 -3.22
N GLN A 78 8.94 -4.26 -3.02
CA GLN A 78 9.13 -5.09 -1.83
C GLN A 78 9.20 -4.29 -0.52
N GLY A 79 9.69 -3.06 -0.57
CA GLY A 79 9.80 -2.18 0.61
C GLY A 79 8.51 -1.45 0.98
N PHE A 80 7.51 -1.43 0.10
CA PHE A 80 6.22 -0.76 0.32
C PHE A 80 5.14 -1.68 0.88
N VAL A 81 5.30 -3.01 0.79
CA VAL A 81 4.35 -3.98 1.38
C VAL A 81 4.73 -4.23 2.84
N LYS A 82 3.92 -3.73 3.77
CA LYS A 82 4.12 -3.91 5.22
C LYS A 82 3.59 -5.25 5.71
N SER A 83 2.43 -5.66 5.23
CA SER A 83 1.82 -6.95 5.52
C SER A 83 0.94 -7.40 4.36
N PHE A 84 0.68 -8.70 4.23
CA PHE A 84 -0.26 -9.20 3.23
C PHE A 84 -0.93 -10.49 3.67
N LYS A 85 -2.10 -10.75 3.07
CA LYS A 85 -2.88 -11.98 3.24
C LYS A 85 -3.28 -12.52 1.87
N VAL A 86 -3.09 -13.81 1.66
CA VAL A 86 -3.63 -14.50 0.48
C VAL A 86 -5.15 -14.65 0.62
N THR A 87 -5.90 -14.11 -0.33
CA THR A 87 -7.37 -14.15 -0.37
C THR A 87 -7.88 -15.17 -1.38
N LYS A 88 -7.11 -15.44 -2.43
CA LYS A 88 -7.40 -16.46 -3.43
C LYS A 88 -6.13 -17.16 -3.85
N GLU A 89 -6.25 -18.46 -4.04
CA GLU A 89 -5.18 -19.30 -4.53
C GLU A 89 -5.77 -20.36 -5.46
N SER A 90 -5.22 -20.46 -6.66
CA SER A 90 -5.60 -21.50 -7.62
C SER A 90 -4.41 -21.91 -8.47
N GLN A 91 -4.38 -23.19 -8.83
CA GLN A 91 -3.45 -23.73 -9.82
C GLN A 91 -4.21 -24.08 -11.08
N GLY A 92 -3.75 -23.55 -12.21
CA GLY A 92 -4.31 -23.80 -13.52
C GLY A 92 -4.01 -25.22 -14.03
N PRO A 93 -4.73 -25.68 -15.07
CA PRO A 93 -4.49 -26.98 -15.70
C PRO A 93 -3.10 -27.13 -16.32
N ASP A 94 -2.45 -26.01 -16.59
CA ASP A 94 -1.07 -25.85 -17.09
C ASP A 94 -0.02 -25.97 -15.98
N GLY A 95 -0.44 -26.05 -14.71
CA GLY A 95 0.43 -26.08 -13.55
C GLY A 95 0.84 -24.69 -13.03
N ASN A 96 0.40 -23.62 -13.69
CA ASN A 96 0.70 -22.25 -13.27
C ASN A 96 -0.17 -21.85 -12.08
N TRP A 97 0.40 -21.03 -11.20
CA TRP A 97 -0.29 -20.50 -10.02
C TRP A 97 -0.86 -19.12 -10.31
N GLU A 98 -2.08 -18.89 -9.82
CA GLU A 98 -2.72 -17.59 -9.70
C GLU A 98 -2.96 -17.34 -8.20
N ILE A 99 -2.43 -16.22 -7.70
CA ILE A 99 -2.51 -15.82 -6.30
C ILE A 99 -3.08 -14.41 -6.25
N THR A 100 -4.15 -14.21 -5.47
CA THR A 100 -4.65 -12.89 -5.11
C THR A 100 -4.34 -12.64 -3.64
N ILE A 101 -3.81 -11.45 -3.35
CA ILE A 101 -3.54 -10.99 -2.00
C ILE A 101 -4.26 -9.69 -1.71
N GLU A 102 -4.52 -9.47 -0.43
CA GLU A 102 -4.80 -8.16 0.13
C GLU A 102 -3.55 -7.74 0.92
N ALA A 103 -2.96 -6.61 0.55
CA ALA A 103 -1.71 -6.11 1.11
C ALA A 103 -1.92 -4.75 1.76
N GLU A 104 -1.36 -4.57 2.95
CA GLU A 104 -1.16 -3.27 3.58
C GLU A 104 0.08 -2.64 2.94
N VAL A 105 -0.12 -1.56 2.20
CA VAL A 105 0.91 -0.82 1.52
C VAL A 105 1.06 0.57 2.12
N THR A 106 2.30 1.01 2.27
CA THR A 106 2.65 2.33 2.82
C THR A 106 3.79 2.91 2.01
N ASP A 107 3.77 4.23 1.80
CA ASP A 107 4.98 4.95 1.42
C ASP A 107 5.93 4.97 2.63
N MET A 108 7.23 4.96 2.38
CA MET A 108 8.27 4.80 3.42
C MET A 108 8.36 5.98 4.38
#